data_AF-A0AA39F035-F1
#
_entry.id   AF-A0AA39F035-F1
#
_cell.length_a   1.000
_cell.length_b   1.000
_cell.length_c   1.000
_cell.angle_alpha   90.00
_cell.angle_beta   90.00
_cell.angle_gamma   90.00
#
_symmetry.space_group_name_H-M   'P 1'
#
loop_
_entity.id
_entity.type
_entity.pdbx_description
1 polymer ?
#
loop_
_entity_poly.entity_id
_entity_poly.type
_entity_poly.pdbx_seq_one_letter_code
_entity_poly.pdbx_strand_id
1 'polypeptide(L)'
;MTNERKIFLKQQCLKREVEMSIRNTKNFRHKWREMMMKVQMPEMKQDVIIKKNIFERTLDNKNYCAQFTMKCLENFKVQRHRNIIKHMEAIEKFTSIYHSRLDSANLFYQNNFNDLIIDFMIDMEKMEHTQSDDRNMFRAMIYKSEQQIKSIIDNTNAEIVSKLENLREDCDNLTKIAVLQLEENLSTKWKNLNKIISNYLDGTRRQRLVYEDLEAKDVSDREVISHQLMRTAELYKSIHEHKNKILKLNEDTDETVVKIASGKFRFREANQSLIKQFHDEQKIDKIQLNTLTTHYNLAIRDLQCLVKQARAILFLIRKCRKFQIQSEKILPIRDGHINGESNRLDVFWYRVGLAQVLTNDLKRDRETLEKERDRLHKCLKCRIINT
;
A
#
# COMPACT_ATOMS: atom_id res chain seq x y z
N MET A 1 -80.72 -6.56 80.57
CA MET A 1 -80.38 -6.84 79.14
C MET A 1 -79.15 -6.03 78.75
N THR A 2 -78.04 -6.27 79.44
CA THR A 2 -76.97 -7.26 79.16
C THR A 2 -75.99 -6.72 78.14
N ASN A 3 -74.88 -6.25 78.70
CA ASN A 3 -73.66 -5.79 78.02
C ASN A 3 -73.22 -6.75 76.90
N GLU A 4 -73.53 -8.05 77.06
CA GLU A 4 -73.36 -9.13 76.09
C GLU A 4 -74.02 -8.88 74.73
N ARG A 5 -75.23 -8.28 74.69
CA ARG A 5 -75.94 -7.99 73.42
C ARG A 5 -75.28 -6.83 72.65
N LYS A 6 -74.70 -5.86 73.38
CA LYS A 6 -73.86 -4.78 72.80
C LYS A 6 -72.52 -5.31 72.31
N ILE A 7 -71.88 -6.21 73.07
CA ILE A 7 -70.61 -6.85 72.66
C ILE A 7 -70.81 -7.71 71.41
N PHE A 8 -71.89 -8.50 71.34
CA PHE A 8 -72.22 -9.33 70.17
C PHE A 8 -72.49 -8.50 68.91
N LEU A 9 -73.29 -7.43 69.01
CA LEU A 9 -73.53 -6.53 67.89
C LEU A 9 -72.24 -5.82 67.44
N LYS A 10 -71.38 -5.43 68.39
CA LYS A 10 -70.07 -4.83 68.08
C LYS A 10 -69.14 -5.84 67.40
N GLN A 11 -69.12 -7.10 67.82
CA GLN A 11 -68.38 -8.19 67.17
C GLN A 11 -68.89 -8.49 65.76
N GLN A 12 -70.20 -8.45 65.54
CA GLN A 12 -70.79 -8.66 64.22
C GLN A 12 -70.50 -7.49 63.26
N CYS A 13 -70.54 -6.25 63.77
CA CYS A 13 -70.08 -5.08 63.02
C CYS A 13 -68.59 -5.17 62.68
N LEU A 14 -67.73 -5.53 63.64
CA LEU A 14 -66.29 -5.74 63.43
C LEU A 14 -66.01 -6.84 62.40
N LYS A 15 -66.72 -7.98 62.44
CA LYS A 15 -66.57 -9.02 61.41
C LYS A 15 -66.93 -8.54 60.02
N ARG A 16 -68.05 -7.82 59.87
CA ARG A 16 -68.45 -7.22 58.58
C ARG A 16 -67.43 -6.19 58.10
N GLU A 17 -66.87 -5.40 59.01
CA GLU A 17 -65.87 -4.39 58.72
C GLU A 17 -64.54 -5.03 58.27
N VAL A 18 -64.12 -6.12 58.92
CA VAL A 18 -62.96 -6.94 58.52
C VAL A 18 -63.19 -7.60 57.16
N GLU A 19 -64.36 -8.20 56.92
CA GLU A 19 -64.70 -8.79 55.62
C GLU A 19 -64.75 -7.74 54.50
N MET A 20 -65.33 -6.57 54.77
CA MET A 20 -65.30 -5.43 53.84
C MET A 20 -63.88 -4.93 53.61
N SER A 21 -63.04 -4.86 54.63
CA SER A 21 -61.64 -4.47 54.52
C SER A 21 -60.83 -5.45 53.66
N ILE A 22 -61.04 -6.76 53.84
CA ILE A 22 -60.41 -7.82 53.02
C ILE A 22 -60.88 -7.72 51.56
N ARG A 23 -62.17 -7.48 51.34
CA ARG A 23 -62.74 -7.33 49.99
C ARG A 23 -62.22 -6.07 49.31
N ASN A 24 -62.15 -4.95 50.04
CA ASN A 24 -61.58 -3.70 49.56
C ASN A 24 -60.09 -3.82 49.27
N THR A 25 -59.29 -4.45 50.14
CA THR A 25 -57.86 -4.67 49.86
C THR A 25 -57.64 -5.60 48.66
N LYS A 26 -58.49 -6.60 48.43
CA LYS A 26 -58.44 -7.40 47.19
C LYS A 26 -58.76 -6.54 45.97
N ASN A 27 -59.81 -5.73 46.03
CA ASN A 27 -60.18 -4.82 44.95
C ASN A 27 -59.11 -3.75 44.66
N PHE A 28 -58.55 -3.12 45.68
CA PHE A 28 -57.47 -2.15 45.53
C PHE A 28 -56.21 -2.80 44.96
N ARG A 29 -55.83 -4.01 45.40
CA ARG A 29 -54.71 -4.76 44.81
C ARG A 29 -54.96 -5.15 43.35
N HIS A 30 -56.21 -5.44 42.98
CA HIS A 30 -56.57 -5.72 41.59
C HIS A 30 -56.47 -4.46 40.74
N LYS A 31 -57.12 -3.36 41.16
CA LYS A 31 -57.05 -2.05 40.47
C LYS A 31 -55.63 -1.52 40.36
N TRP A 32 -54.81 -1.67 41.40
CA TRP A 32 -53.41 -1.27 41.40
C TRP A 32 -52.59 -2.09 40.40
N ARG A 33 -52.77 -3.41 40.35
CA ARG A 33 -52.14 -4.26 39.34
C ARG A 33 -52.59 -3.90 37.93
N GLU A 34 -53.88 -3.63 37.75
CA GLU A 34 -54.43 -3.23 36.45
C GLU A 34 -53.85 -1.88 35.99
N MET A 35 -53.73 -0.91 36.90
CA MET A 35 -53.10 0.38 36.62
C MET A 35 -51.61 0.24 36.33
N MET A 36 -50.88 -0.54 37.13
CA MET A 36 -49.45 -0.81 36.87
C MET A 36 -49.24 -1.56 35.56
N MET A 37 -50.10 -2.52 35.21
CA MET A 37 -50.03 -3.19 33.91
C MET A 37 -50.30 -2.21 32.76
N LYS A 38 -51.25 -1.29 32.90
CA LYS A 38 -51.51 -0.26 31.86
C LYS A 38 -50.33 0.70 31.67
N VAL A 39 -49.60 1.03 32.73
CA VAL A 39 -48.44 1.95 32.68
C VAL A 39 -47.16 1.23 32.26
N GLN A 40 -46.84 0.09 32.88
CA GLN A 40 -45.55 -0.60 32.67
C GLN A 40 -45.53 -1.53 31.46
N MET A 41 -46.65 -2.13 31.02
CA MET A 41 -46.62 -3.02 29.85
C MET A 41 -46.18 -2.31 28.56
N PRO A 42 -46.61 -1.07 28.26
CA PRO A 42 -46.08 -0.32 27.14
C PRO A 42 -44.57 -0.09 27.22
N GLU A 43 -44.06 0.28 28.41
CA GLU A 43 -42.62 0.49 28.64
C GLU A 43 -41.82 -0.80 28.46
N MET A 44 -42.27 -1.91 29.05
CA MET A 44 -41.62 -3.22 28.88
C MET A 44 -41.64 -3.69 27.42
N LYS A 45 -42.74 -3.45 26.69
CA LYS A 45 -42.80 -3.73 25.24
C LYS A 45 -41.79 -2.89 24.48
N GLN A 46 -41.68 -1.61 24.81
CA GLN A 46 -40.72 -0.71 24.20
C GLN A 46 -39.28 -1.15 24.49
N ASP A 47 -38.99 -1.54 25.72
CA ASP A 47 -37.68 -2.06 26.12
C ASP A 47 -37.31 -3.34 25.38
N VAL A 48 -38.25 -4.28 25.23
CA VAL A 48 -38.04 -5.51 24.45
C VAL A 48 -37.71 -5.17 22.99
N ILE A 49 -38.43 -4.21 22.39
CA ILE A 49 -38.16 -3.75 21.02
C ILE A 49 -36.77 -3.09 20.93
N ILE A 50 -36.42 -2.22 21.87
CA ILE A 50 -35.11 -1.56 21.92
C ILE A 50 -33.99 -2.62 22.05
N LYS A 51 -34.14 -3.58 22.98
CA LYS A 51 -33.16 -4.66 23.17
C LYS A 51 -33.03 -5.53 21.93
N LYS A 52 -34.15 -5.85 21.27
CA LYS A 52 -34.15 -6.57 19.99
C LYS A 52 -33.37 -5.81 18.93
N ASN A 53 -33.66 -4.51 18.74
CA ASN A 53 -32.99 -3.69 17.73
C ASN A 53 -31.48 -3.53 18.02
N ILE A 54 -31.10 -3.40 19.30
CA ILE A 54 -29.68 -3.36 19.70
C ILE A 54 -29.01 -4.70 19.39
N PHE A 55 -29.68 -5.81 19.65
CA PHE A 55 -29.15 -7.14 19.35
C PHE A 55 -28.97 -7.36 17.85
N GLU A 56 -29.99 -7.03 17.04
CA GLU A 56 -29.94 -7.11 15.58
C GLU A 56 -28.80 -6.27 15.02
N ARG A 57 -28.67 -5.01 15.44
CA ARG A 57 -27.55 -4.15 15.03
C ARG A 57 -26.19 -4.70 15.44
N THR A 58 -26.11 -5.31 16.62
CA THR A 58 -24.86 -5.93 17.12
C THR A 58 -24.51 -7.16 16.27
N LEU A 59 -25.51 -7.96 15.92
CA LEU A 59 -25.36 -9.13 15.07
C LEU A 59 -24.92 -8.73 13.67
N ASP A 60 -25.54 -7.71 13.07
CA ASP A 60 -25.19 -7.17 11.76
C ASP A 60 -23.75 -6.64 11.74
N ASN A 61 -23.35 -5.87 12.76
CA ASN A 61 -21.98 -5.39 12.89
C ASN A 61 -20.98 -6.56 12.99
N LYS A 62 -21.29 -7.60 13.77
CA LYS A 62 -20.45 -8.80 13.89
C LYS A 62 -20.37 -9.56 12.57
N ASN A 63 -21.49 -9.73 11.87
CA ASN A 63 -21.55 -10.39 10.56
C ASN A 63 -20.74 -9.61 9.52
N TYR A 64 -20.86 -8.29 9.51
CA TYR A 64 -20.05 -7.43 8.64
C TYR A 64 -18.56 -7.57 8.95
N CYS A 65 -18.16 -7.51 10.23
CA CYS A 65 -16.77 -7.73 10.63
C CYS A 65 -16.26 -9.12 10.21
N ALA A 66 -17.07 -10.17 10.36
CA ALA A 66 -16.71 -11.53 9.94
C ALA A 66 -16.54 -11.64 8.41
N GLN A 67 -17.44 -11.04 7.63
CA GLN A 67 -17.31 -11.02 6.16
C GLN A 67 -16.09 -10.22 5.72
N PHE A 68 -15.84 -9.08 6.36
CA PHE A 68 -14.67 -8.26 6.08
C PHE A 68 -13.36 -9.02 6.37
N THR A 69 -13.28 -9.70 7.52
CA THR A 69 -12.09 -10.50 7.87
C THR A 69 -11.90 -11.69 6.92
N MET A 70 -12.97 -12.37 6.52
CA MET A 70 -12.90 -13.42 5.49
C MET A 70 -12.33 -12.90 4.17
N LYS A 71 -12.82 -11.74 3.70
CA LYS A 71 -12.31 -11.10 2.47
C LYS A 71 -10.84 -10.69 2.60
N CYS A 72 -10.44 -10.13 3.73
CA CYS A 72 -9.03 -9.82 4.00
C CYS A 72 -8.16 -11.08 3.97
N LEU A 73 -8.65 -12.19 4.53
CA LEU A 73 -7.94 -13.47 4.56
C LEU A 73 -7.79 -14.07 3.16
N GLU A 74 -8.82 -13.99 2.32
CA GLU A 74 -8.74 -14.39 0.91
C GLU A 74 -7.73 -13.54 0.13
N ASN A 75 -7.76 -12.22 0.30
CA ASN A 75 -6.80 -11.32 -0.32
C ASN A 75 -5.36 -11.64 0.12
N PHE A 76 -5.15 -11.90 1.40
CA PHE A 76 -3.85 -12.30 1.93
C PHE A 76 -3.37 -13.63 1.33
N LYS A 77 -4.26 -14.62 1.18
CA LYS A 77 -3.94 -15.90 0.52
C LYS A 77 -3.50 -15.69 -0.92
N VAL A 78 -4.25 -14.89 -1.69
CA VAL A 78 -3.92 -14.56 -3.09
C VAL A 78 -2.58 -13.85 -3.17
N GLN A 79 -2.32 -12.88 -2.28
CA GLN A 79 -1.05 -12.16 -2.24
C GLN A 79 0.12 -13.10 -1.89
N ARG A 80 -0.05 -13.97 -0.88
CA ARG A 80 0.96 -14.97 -0.50
C ARG A 80 1.27 -15.90 -1.67
N HIS A 81 0.25 -16.39 -2.37
CA HIS A 81 0.41 -17.26 -3.52
C HIS A 81 1.20 -16.57 -4.64
N ARG A 82 0.86 -15.31 -4.98
CA ARG A 82 1.62 -14.50 -5.95
C ARG A 82 3.07 -14.29 -5.54
N ASN A 83 3.33 -14.03 -4.26
CA ASN A 83 4.69 -13.86 -3.75
C ASN A 83 5.50 -15.16 -3.87
N ILE A 84 4.90 -16.31 -3.56
CA ILE A 84 5.56 -17.62 -3.71
C ILE A 84 5.93 -17.86 -5.17
N ILE A 85 5.01 -17.61 -6.11
CA ILE A 85 5.29 -17.73 -7.55
C ILE A 85 6.47 -16.84 -7.95
N LYS A 86 6.45 -15.56 -7.58
CA LYS A 86 7.56 -14.64 -7.88
C LYS A 86 8.91 -15.09 -7.29
N HIS A 87 8.90 -15.64 -6.08
CA HIS A 87 10.12 -16.18 -5.47
C HIS A 87 10.60 -17.44 -6.20
N MET A 88 9.69 -18.30 -6.63
CA MET A 88 10.01 -19.49 -7.42
C MET A 88 10.63 -19.13 -8.77
N GLU A 89 10.04 -18.17 -9.49
CA GLU A 89 10.59 -17.64 -10.75
C GLU A 89 12.00 -17.05 -10.56
N ALA A 90 12.23 -16.34 -9.45
CA ALA A 90 13.55 -15.80 -9.14
C ALA A 90 14.58 -16.91 -8.87
N ILE A 91 14.20 -17.95 -8.12
CA ILE A 91 15.06 -19.12 -7.86
C ILE A 91 15.37 -19.84 -9.18
N GLU A 92 14.38 -20.08 -10.03
CA GLU A 92 14.57 -20.71 -11.35
C GLU A 92 15.55 -19.91 -12.21
N LYS A 93 15.42 -18.58 -12.23
CA LYS A 93 16.36 -17.71 -12.94
C LYS A 93 17.78 -17.83 -12.40
N PHE A 94 17.95 -17.85 -11.08
CA PHE A 94 19.27 -18.04 -10.48
C PHE A 94 19.84 -19.42 -10.83
N THR A 95 19.05 -20.48 -10.71
CA THR A 95 19.46 -21.83 -11.07
C THR A 95 19.92 -21.89 -12.52
N SER A 96 19.18 -21.29 -13.46
CA SER A 96 19.56 -21.22 -14.87
C SER A 96 20.90 -20.50 -15.09
N ILE A 97 21.12 -19.35 -14.42
CA ILE A 97 22.38 -18.60 -14.49
C ILE A 97 23.54 -19.44 -13.95
N TYR A 98 23.36 -20.10 -12.80
CA TYR A 98 24.39 -20.94 -12.21
C TYR A 98 24.70 -22.16 -13.07
N HIS A 99 23.70 -22.77 -13.71
CA HIS A 99 23.90 -23.86 -14.65
C HIS A 99 24.75 -23.40 -15.84
N SER A 100 24.39 -22.29 -16.48
CA SER A 100 25.14 -21.75 -17.61
C SER A 100 26.60 -21.41 -17.25
N ARG A 101 26.84 -20.87 -16.04
CA ARG A 101 28.19 -20.60 -15.55
C ARG A 101 28.98 -21.88 -15.31
N LEU A 102 28.33 -22.90 -14.76
CA LEU A 102 28.95 -24.20 -14.50
C LEU A 102 29.30 -24.91 -15.80
N ASP A 103 28.40 -24.90 -16.78
CA ASP A 103 28.65 -25.43 -18.12
C ASP A 103 29.82 -24.72 -18.80
N SER A 104 29.87 -23.38 -18.72
CA SER A 104 30.98 -22.59 -19.28
C SER A 104 32.31 -22.91 -18.60
N ALA A 105 32.32 -23.04 -17.28
CA ALA A 105 33.52 -23.40 -16.52
C ALA A 105 33.97 -24.83 -16.83
N ASN A 106 33.03 -25.76 -16.99
CA ASN A 106 33.32 -27.13 -17.36
C ASN A 106 33.91 -27.23 -18.78
N LEU A 107 33.32 -26.51 -19.74
CA LEU A 107 33.85 -26.43 -21.10
C LEU A 107 35.27 -25.84 -21.12
N PHE A 108 35.50 -24.76 -20.36
CA PHE A 108 36.82 -24.16 -20.22
C PHE A 108 37.84 -25.14 -19.62
N TYR A 109 37.45 -25.87 -18.57
CA TYR A 109 38.29 -26.90 -17.96
C TYR A 109 38.63 -28.03 -18.95
N GLN A 110 37.62 -28.55 -19.66
CA GLN A 110 37.82 -29.61 -20.66
C GLN A 110 38.75 -29.16 -21.78
N ASN A 111 38.58 -27.93 -22.28
CA ASN A 111 39.46 -27.39 -23.32
C ASN A 111 40.90 -27.26 -22.83
N ASN A 112 41.13 -26.62 -21.68
CA ASN A 112 42.48 -26.49 -21.13
C ASN A 112 43.13 -27.84 -20.85
N PHE A 113 42.34 -28.82 -20.40
CA PHE A 113 42.84 -30.17 -20.15
C PHE A 113 43.25 -30.86 -21.46
N ASN A 114 42.45 -30.71 -22.52
CA ASN A 114 42.80 -31.22 -23.84
C ASN A 114 44.04 -30.53 -24.42
N ASP A 115 44.15 -29.21 -24.27
CA ASP A 115 45.32 -28.44 -24.70
C ASP A 115 46.59 -28.93 -23.97
N LEU A 116 46.51 -29.14 -22.66
CA LEU A 116 47.62 -29.67 -21.86
C LEU A 116 48.02 -31.10 -22.27
N ILE A 117 47.05 -31.94 -22.66
CA ILE A 117 47.35 -33.26 -23.22
C ILE A 117 48.10 -33.11 -24.55
N ILE A 118 47.66 -32.22 -25.43
CA ILE A 118 48.30 -31.98 -26.73
C ILE A 118 49.73 -31.49 -26.52
N ASP A 119 49.94 -30.51 -25.63
CA ASP A 119 51.27 -30.00 -25.30
C ASP A 119 52.18 -31.11 -24.76
N PHE A 120 51.66 -31.95 -23.85
CA PHE A 120 52.41 -33.09 -23.31
C PHE A 120 52.78 -34.10 -24.40
N MET A 121 51.87 -34.37 -25.35
CA MET A 121 52.16 -35.27 -26.47
C MET A 121 53.25 -34.70 -27.38
N ILE A 122 53.20 -33.39 -27.68
CA ILE A 122 54.23 -32.71 -28.48
C ILE A 122 55.60 -32.78 -27.80
N ASP A 123 55.65 -32.52 -26.49
CA ASP A 123 56.92 -32.57 -25.75
C ASP A 123 57.47 -33.98 -25.63
N MET A 124 56.60 -34.99 -25.45
CA MET A 124 56.99 -36.40 -25.51
C MET A 124 57.61 -36.77 -26.87
N GLU A 125 57.01 -36.32 -27.98
CA GLU A 125 57.54 -36.56 -29.33
C GLU A 125 58.91 -35.87 -29.51
N LYS A 126 59.07 -34.63 -29.03
CA LYS A 126 60.38 -33.95 -29.06
C LYS A 126 61.43 -34.68 -28.23
N MET A 127 61.08 -35.15 -27.03
CA MET A 127 62.00 -35.92 -26.17
C MET A 127 62.41 -37.24 -26.83
N GLU A 128 61.49 -37.92 -27.51
CA GLU A 128 61.80 -39.14 -28.25
C GLU A 128 62.75 -38.85 -29.43
N HIS A 129 62.54 -37.75 -30.14
CA HIS A 129 63.41 -37.33 -31.24
C HIS A 129 64.82 -36.99 -30.75
N THR A 130 64.96 -36.17 -29.70
CA THR A 130 66.27 -35.83 -29.13
C THR A 130 66.99 -37.06 -28.57
N GLN A 131 66.27 -37.96 -27.92
CA GLN A 131 66.83 -39.23 -27.43
C GLN A 131 67.35 -40.10 -28.59
N SER A 132 66.63 -40.13 -29.72
CA SER A 132 67.06 -40.86 -30.91
C SER A 132 68.35 -40.26 -31.50
N ASP A 133 68.44 -38.94 -31.59
CA ASP A 133 69.62 -38.23 -32.08
C ASP A 133 70.84 -38.46 -31.19
N ASP A 134 70.68 -38.33 -29.87
CA ASP A 134 71.71 -38.63 -28.88
C ASP A 134 72.19 -40.09 -29.01
N ARG A 135 71.25 -41.04 -29.14
CA ARG A 135 71.57 -42.46 -29.33
C ARG A 135 72.40 -42.69 -30.60
N ASN A 136 72.07 -41.99 -31.70
CA ASN A 136 72.82 -42.09 -32.95
C ASN A 136 74.22 -41.46 -32.83
N MET A 137 74.34 -40.31 -32.17
CA MET A 137 75.62 -39.66 -31.88
C MET A 137 76.52 -40.58 -31.03
N PHE A 138 75.98 -41.16 -29.94
CA PHE A 138 76.74 -42.09 -29.10
C PHE A 138 77.19 -43.33 -29.88
N ARG A 139 76.35 -43.89 -30.75
CA ARG A 139 76.77 -44.99 -31.64
C ARG A 139 77.94 -44.59 -32.54
N ALA A 140 77.91 -43.40 -33.13
CA ALA A 140 79.01 -42.91 -33.97
C ALA A 140 80.31 -42.70 -33.16
N MET A 141 80.20 -42.17 -31.93
CA MET A 141 81.34 -41.96 -31.04
C MET A 141 81.96 -43.30 -30.61
N ILE A 142 81.13 -44.28 -30.23
CA ILE A 142 81.59 -45.64 -29.90
C ILE A 142 82.31 -46.25 -31.10
N TYR A 143 81.73 -46.19 -32.30
CA TYR A 143 82.36 -46.70 -33.50
C TYR A 143 83.73 -46.07 -33.80
N LYS A 144 83.84 -44.73 -33.66
CA LYS A 144 85.12 -44.02 -33.83
C LYS A 144 86.14 -44.42 -32.77
N SER A 145 85.72 -44.54 -31.51
CA SER A 145 86.57 -44.99 -30.40
C SER A 145 87.07 -46.42 -30.64
N GLU A 146 86.22 -47.32 -31.11
CA GLU A 146 86.60 -48.71 -31.43
C GLU A 146 87.63 -48.75 -32.56
N GLN A 147 87.48 -47.92 -33.60
CA GLN A 147 88.50 -47.81 -34.65
C GLN A 147 89.84 -47.27 -34.14
N GLN A 148 89.81 -46.27 -33.25
CA GLN A 148 91.04 -45.73 -32.64
C GLN A 148 91.75 -46.78 -31.78
N ILE A 149 91.00 -47.51 -30.95
CA ILE A 149 91.55 -48.60 -30.12
C ILE A 149 92.18 -49.66 -31.03
N LYS A 150 91.52 -50.04 -32.13
CA LYS A 150 92.06 -51.02 -33.08
C LYS A 150 93.37 -50.55 -33.71
N SER A 151 93.46 -49.30 -34.16
CA SER A 151 94.69 -48.72 -34.70
C SER A 151 95.82 -48.64 -33.67
N ILE A 152 95.51 -48.33 -32.40
CA ILE A 152 96.50 -48.33 -31.31
C ILE A 152 97.00 -49.76 -31.06
N ILE A 153 96.10 -50.75 -30.98
CA ILE A 153 96.48 -52.14 -30.79
C ILE A 153 97.42 -52.60 -31.91
N ASP A 154 97.10 -52.32 -33.16
CA ASP A 154 97.93 -52.73 -34.30
C ASP A 154 99.33 -52.05 -34.27
N ASN A 155 99.41 -50.78 -33.90
CA ASN A 155 100.68 -50.04 -33.76
C ASN A 155 101.50 -50.54 -32.55
N THR A 156 100.86 -50.76 -31.41
CA THR A 156 101.54 -51.25 -30.21
C THR A 156 102.04 -52.68 -30.38
N ASN A 157 101.30 -53.54 -31.07
CA ASN A 157 101.77 -54.89 -31.41
C ASN A 157 103.00 -54.86 -32.34
N ALA A 158 103.05 -53.93 -33.30
CA ALA A 158 104.24 -53.74 -34.13
C ALA A 158 105.45 -53.23 -33.33
N GLU A 159 105.25 -52.31 -32.38
CA GLU A 159 106.32 -51.84 -31.49
C GLU A 159 106.78 -52.89 -30.47
N ILE A 160 105.87 -53.67 -29.91
CA ILE A 160 106.15 -54.70 -28.91
C ILE A 160 106.98 -55.85 -29.54
N VAL A 161 106.69 -56.24 -30.77
CA VAL A 161 107.51 -57.21 -31.51
C VAL A 161 108.93 -56.69 -31.75
N SER A 162 109.14 -55.37 -31.88
CA SER A 162 110.48 -54.77 -32.04
C SER A 162 111.26 -54.57 -30.72
N LYS A 163 110.56 -54.39 -29.60
CA LYS A 163 111.16 -54.13 -28.28
C LYS A 163 111.37 -55.41 -27.45
N LEU A 164 110.60 -56.48 -27.69
CA LEU A 164 110.77 -57.79 -27.03
C LEU A 164 112.04 -58.55 -27.43
N GLU A 165 112.73 -58.13 -28.50
CA GLU A 165 114.02 -58.71 -28.93
C GLU A 165 115.21 -58.14 -28.17
N ASN A 166 115.09 -56.96 -27.54
CA ASN A 166 116.19 -56.24 -26.89
C ASN A 166 116.08 -56.09 -25.36
N LEU A 167 114.95 -56.45 -24.75
CA LEU A 167 114.74 -56.31 -23.30
C LEU A 167 114.38 -57.63 -22.60
N ARG A 168 114.73 -58.76 -23.21
CA ARG A 168 114.57 -60.10 -22.62
C ARG A 168 115.70 -60.48 -21.65
N GLU A 169 116.79 -59.73 -21.59
CA GLU A 169 118.01 -60.21 -20.92
C GLU A 169 118.25 -59.70 -19.48
N ASP A 170 117.75 -58.55 -19.01
CA ASP A 170 118.40 -57.93 -17.82
C ASP A 170 117.60 -57.43 -16.60
N CYS A 171 116.26 -57.42 -16.51
CA CYS A 171 115.64 -56.70 -15.37
C CYS A 171 114.28 -57.19 -14.81
N ASP A 172 113.96 -58.48 -14.87
CA ASP A 172 112.57 -58.91 -14.59
C ASP A 172 112.20 -59.20 -13.12
N ASN A 173 113.17 -59.52 -12.25
CA ASN A 173 112.97 -59.94 -10.84
C ASN A 173 112.65 -58.85 -9.79
N LEU A 174 113.40 -57.73 -9.77
CA LEU A 174 113.51 -56.89 -8.55
C LEU A 174 112.89 -55.49 -8.66
N THR A 175 112.68 -54.97 -9.87
CA THR A 175 111.98 -53.70 -10.13
C THR A 175 110.46 -53.84 -9.98
N LYS A 176 109.88 -55.01 -10.31
CA LYS A 176 108.42 -55.24 -10.27
C LYS A 176 107.82 -55.10 -8.87
N ILE A 177 108.50 -55.57 -7.82
CA ILE A 177 107.93 -55.58 -6.45
C ILE A 177 107.94 -54.17 -5.82
N ALA A 178 109.01 -53.40 -6.01
CA ALA A 178 109.09 -52.03 -5.47
C ALA A 178 108.18 -51.04 -6.22
N VAL A 179 108.02 -51.23 -7.54
CA VAL A 179 107.09 -50.44 -8.36
C VAL A 179 105.64 -50.73 -7.96
N LEU A 180 105.25 -52.00 -7.82
CA LEU A 180 103.89 -52.36 -7.41
C LEU A 180 103.49 -51.79 -6.03
N GLN A 181 104.39 -51.79 -5.05
CA GLN A 181 104.10 -51.24 -3.71
C GLN A 181 103.98 -49.70 -3.71
N LEU A 182 104.80 -48.99 -4.49
CA LEU A 182 104.70 -47.54 -4.62
C LEU A 182 103.49 -47.14 -5.47
N GLU A 183 103.17 -47.89 -6.52
CA GLU A 183 101.97 -47.71 -7.34
C GLU A 183 100.69 -47.96 -6.54
N GLU A 184 100.66 -48.99 -5.68
CA GLU A 184 99.52 -49.26 -4.81
C GLU A 184 99.31 -48.14 -3.77
N ASN A 185 100.38 -47.67 -3.13
CA ASN A 185 100.32 -46.55 -2.19
C ASN A 185 99.92 -45.23 -2.88
N LEU A 186 100.42 -44.97 -4.08
CA LEU A 186 100.06 -43.78 -4.85
C LEU A 186 98.63 -43.87 -5.36
N SER A 187 98.19 -45.06 -5.81
CA SER A 187 96.81 -45.34 -6.23
C SER A 187 95.82 -45.16 -5.08
N THR A 188 96.14 -45.62 -3.87
CA THR A 188 95.27 -45.44 -2.70
C THR A 188 95.20 -43.98 -2.25
N LYS A 189 96.32 -43.24 -2.23
CA LYS A 189 96.34 -41.80 -1.94
C LYS A 189 95.58 -41.00 -3.01
N TRP A 190 95.74 -41.35 -4.29
CA TRP A 190 95.04 -40.73 -5.40
C TRP A 190 93.53 -40.97 -5.35
N LYS A 191 93.11 -42.21 -5.06
CA LYS A 191 91.69 -42.55 -4.84
C LYS A 191 91.09 -41.76 -3.66
N ASN A 192 91.82 -41.62 -2.57
CA ASN A 192 91.37 -40.84 -1.41
C ASN A 192 91.27 -39.34 -1.72
N LEU A 193 92.25 -38.77 -2.42
CA LEU A 193 92.23 -37.38 -2.85
C LEU A 193 91.06 -37.11 -3.80
N ASN A 194 90.86 -37.98 -4.80
CA ASN A 194 89.72 -37.88 -5.72
C ASN A 194 88.38 -38.03 -5.01
N LYS A 195 88.29 -38.87 -3.98
CA LYS A 195 87.08 -39.00 -3.17
C LYS A 195 86.78 -37.72 -2.39
N ILE A 196 87.79 -37.07 -1.80
CA ILE A 196 87.62 -35.79 -1.11
C ILE A 196 87.21 -34.69 -2.10
N ILE A 197 87.86 -34.62 -3.26
CA ILE A 197 87.55 -33.66 -4.32
C ILE A 197 86.11 -33.87 -4.84
N SER A 198 85.71 -35.11 -5.14
CA SER A 198 84.35 -35.44 -5.56
C SER A 198 83.34 -35.03 -4.51
N ASN A 199 83.57 -35.38 -3.23
CA ASN A 199 82.65 -35.02 -2.16
C ASN A 199 82.52 -33.50 -1.97
N TYR A 200 83.62 -32.75 -2.09
CA TYR A 200 83.59 -31.30 -2.03
C TYR A 200 82.82 -30.70 -3.21
N LEU A 201 83.13 -31.13 -4.44
CA LEU A 201 82.44 -30.67 -5.64
C LEU A 201 80.95 -31.00 -5.61
N ASP A 202 80.58 -32.20 -5.18
CA ASP A 202 79.18 -32.61 -5.00
C ASP A 202 78.48 -31.80 -3.91
N GLY A 203 79.18 -31.50 -2.81
CA GLY A 203 78.68 -30.65 -1.73
C GLY A 203 78.42 -29.22 -2.20
N THR A 204 79.38 -28.60 -2.89
CA THR A 204 79.25 -27.26 -3.47
C THR A 204 78.15 -27.22 -4.52
N ARG A 205 78.04 -28.26 -5.36
CA ARG A 205 76.97 -28.36 -6.37
C ARG A 205 75.58 -28.43 -5.75
N ARG A 206 75.40 -29.23 -4.69
CA ARG A 206 74.11 -29.30 -3.96
C ARG A 206 73.76 -27.97 -3.30
N GLN A 207 74.72 -27.30 -2.66
CA GLN A 207 74.48 -25.99 -2.05
C GLN A 207 74.09 -24.94 -3.11
N ARG A 208 74.72 -24.98 -4.28
CA ARG A 208 74.38 -24.09 -5.39
C ARG A 208 72.97 -24.32 -5.92
N LEU A 209 72.55 -25.58 -6.10
CA LEU A 209 71.18 -25.91 -6.51
C LEU A 209 70.14 -25.39 -5.49
N VAL A 210 70.38 -25.59 -4.19
CA VAL A 210 69.49 -25.08 -3.13
C VAL A 210 69.42 -23.55 -3.14
N TYR A 211 70.53 -22.87 -3.42
CA TYR A 211 70.54 -21.42 -3.56
C TYR A 211 69.76 -20.96 -4.79
N GLU A 212 69.98 -21.59 -5.95
CA GLU A 212 69.26 -21.28 -7.20
C GLU A 212 67.74 -21.51 -7.05
N ASP A 213 67.32 -22.59 -6.37
CA ASP A 213 65.91 -22.85 -6.05
C ASP A 213 65.33 -21.78 -5.10
N LEU A 214 66.10 -21.36 -4.09
CA LEU A 214 65.67 -20.32 -3.15
C LEU A 214 65.57 -18.95 -3.81
N GLU A 215 66.52 -18.62 -4.70
CA GLU A 215 66.52 -17.40 -5.49
C GLU A 215 65.32 -17.36 -6.45
N ALA A 216 65.06 -18.45 -7.16
CA ALA A 216 63.88 -18.56 -8.03
C ALA A 216 62.57 -18.36 -7.24
N LYS A 217 62.48 -18.93 -6.03
CA LYS A 217 61.33 -18.74 -5.15
C LYS A 217 61.19 -17.29 -4.67
N ASP A 218 62.28 -16.65 -4.25
CA ASP A 218 62.26 -15.25 -3.79
C ASP A 218 61.88 -14.28 -4.93
N VAL A 219 62.32 -14.54 -6.16
CA VAL A 219 61.88 -13.78 -7.34
C VAL A 219 60.36 -13.95 -7.56
N SER A 220 59.86 -15.19 -7.52
CA SER A 220 58.42 -15.47 -7.66
C SER A 220 57.59 -14.81 -6.56
N ASP A 221 58.03 -14.91 -5.30
CA ASP A 221 57.33 -14.31 -4.16
C ASP A 221 57.30 -12.77 -4.26
N ARG A 222 58.37 -12.13 -4.74
CA ARG A 222 58.41 -10.68 -4.99
C ARG A 222 57.41 -10.24 -6.06
N GLU A 223 57.28 -10.98 -7.15
CA GLU A 223 56.31 -10.71 -8.20
C GLU A 223 54.88 -10.80 -7.66
N VAL A 224 54.58 -11.84 -6.88
CA VAL A 224 53.28 -12.00 -6.22
C VAL A 224 53.00 -10.84 -5.25
N ILE A 225 53.97 -10.46 -4.41
CA ILE A 225 53.84 -9.34 -3.47
C ILE A 225 53.55 -8.04 -4.23
N SER A 226 54.30 -7.77 -5.31
CA SER A 226 54.10 -6.58 -6.15
C SER A 226 52.69 -6.54 -6.75
N HIS A 227 52.23 -7.65 -7.33
CA HIS A 227 50.88 -7.75 -7.89
C HIS A 227 49.80 -7.54 -6.83
N GLN A 228 49.97 -8.09 -5.62
CA GLN A 228 49.02 -7.85 -4.52
C GLN A 228 49.02 -6.41 -4.03
N LEU A 229 50.18 -5.75 -3.98
CA LEU A 229 50.27 -4.32 -3.65
C LEU A 229 49.56 -3.45 -4.70
N MET A 230 49.69 -3.76 -5.99
CA MET A 230 48.94 -3.06 -7.04
C MET A 230 47.43 -3.28 -6.90
N ARG A 231 47.00 -4.55 -6.74
CA ARG A 231 45.58 -4.87 -6.57
C ARG A 231 44.96 -4.20 -5.34
N THR A 232 45.68 -4.16 -4.22
CA THR A 232 45.21 -3.49 -3.01
C THR A 232 45.09 -1.98 -3.23
N ALA A 233 46.05 -1.34 -3.91
CA ALA A 233 45.97 0.09 -4.26
C ALA A 233 44.76 0.40 -5.15
N GLU A 234 44.48 -0.43 -6.15
CA GLU A 234 43.29 -0.30 -7.02
C GLU A 234 41.98 -0.45 -6.24
N LEU A 235 41.92 -1.43 -5.33
CA LEU A 235 40.76 -1.62 -4.45
C LEU A 235 40.55 -0.41 -3.54
N TYR A 236 41.62 0.16 -2.96
CA TYR A 236 41.52 1.38 -2.15
C TYR A 236 41.01 2.56 -2.96
N LYS A 237 41.49 2.74 -4.19
CA LYS A 237 41.00 3.79 -5.10
C LYS A 237 39.51 3.59 -5.41
N SER A 238 39.09 2.38 -5.74
CA SER A 238 37.69 2.05 -5.97
C SER A 238 36.83 2.31 -4.74
N ILE A 239 37.26 1.89 -3.55
CA ILE A 239 36.55 2.17 -2.29
C ILE A 239 36.38 3.68 -2.10
N HIS A 240 37.43 4.46 -2.36
CA HIS A 240 37.37 5.92 -2.24
C HIS A 240 36.39 6.54 -3.23
N GLU A 241 36.41 6.12 -4.50
CA GLU A 241 35.46 6.57 -5.51
C GLU A 241 34.00 6.24 -5.14
N HIS A 242 33.74 5.03 -4.63
CA HIS A 242 32.40 4.63 -4.17
C HIS A 242 31.96 5.42 -2.95
N LYS A 243 32.86 5.69 -1.98
CA LYS A 243 32.57 6.58 -0.84
C LYS A 243 32.17 7.98 -1.31
N ASN A 244 32.89 8.54 -2.28
CA ASN A 244 32.57 9.86 -2.83
C ASN A 244 31.22 9.86 -3.56
N LYS A 245 30.88 8.78 -4.28
CA LYS A 245 29.55 8.62 -4.88
C LYS A 245 28.44 8.55 -3.83
N ILE A 246 28.66 7.84 -2.73
CA ILE A 246 27.70 7.75 -1.61
C ILE A 246 27.49 9.14 -0.98
N LEU A 247 28.56 9.91 -0.74
CA LEU A 247 28.45 11.26 -0.19
C LEU A 247 27.63 12.18 -1.09
N LYS A 248 27.88 12.18 -2.40
CA LYS A 248 27.08 12.95 -3.37
C LYS A 248 25.62 12.55 -3.37
N LEU A 249 25.33 11.24 -3.39
CA LEU A 249 23.95 10.76 -3.33
C LEU A 249 23.26 11.18 -2.02
N ASN A 250 23.97 11.18 -0.89
CA ASN A 250 23.41 11.65 0.38
C ASN A 250 23.10 13.15 0.31
N GLU A 251 24.03 13.98 -0.18
CA GLU A 251 23.81 15.42 -0.38
C GLU A 251 22.60 15.69 -1.29
N ASP A 252 22.50 14.98 -2.43
CA ASP A 252 21.37 15.06 -3.34
C ASP A 252 20.05 14.64 -2.65
N THR A 253 20.09 13.55 -1.85
CA THR A 253 18.90 13.11 -1.11
C THR A 253 18.48 14.13 -0.07
N ASP A 254 19.42 14.73 0.67
CA ASP A 254 19.12 15.77 1.66
C ASP A 254 18.52 17.01 1.00
N GLU A 255 19.05 17.43 -0.15
CA GLU A 255 18.46 18.51 -0.95
C GLU A 255 17.02 18.19 -1.39
N THR A 256 16.77 16.97 -1.89
CA THR A 256 15.42 16.57 -2.31
C THR A 256 14.46 16.51 -1.12
N VAL A 257 14.92 16.05 0.05
CA VAL A 257 14.13 16.04 1.29
C VAL A 257 13.76 17.46 1.70
N VAL A 258 14.68 18.41 1.66
CA VAL A 258 14.41 19.83 1.95
C VAL A 258 13.44 20.43 0.94
N LYS A 259 13.58 20.13 -0.37
CA LYS A 259 12.65 20.58 -1.42
C LYS A 259 11.23 19.99 -1.22
N ILE A 260 11.11 18.72 -0.87
CA ILE A 260 9.82 18.07 -0.57
C ILE A 260 9.20 18.65 0.70
N ALA A 261 9.99 18.86 1.76
CA ALA A 261 9.52 19.42 3.02
C ALA A 261 8.98 20.86 2.85
N SER A 262 9.71 21.71 2.13
CA SER A 262 9.27 23.08 1.81
C SER A 262 8.04 23.08 0.89
N GLY A 263 7.98 22.20 -0.12
CA GLY A 263 6.79 22.02 -0.95
C GLY A 263 5.55 21.62 -0.14
N LYS A 264 5.69 20.63 0.76
CA LYS A 264 4.62 20.18 1.66
C LYS A 264 4.14 21.30 2.59
N PHE A 265 5.05 22.13 3.08
CA PHE A 265 4.70 23.30 3.89
C PHE A 265 3.85 24.30 3.10
N ARG A 266 4.28 24.66 1.88
CA ARG A 266 3.53 25.57 0.98
C ARG A 266 2.15 25.03 0.64
N PHE A 267 2.03 23.73 0.33
CA PHE A 267 0.73 23.10 0.06
C PHE A 267 -0.19 23.13 1.28
N ARG A 268 0.35 22.90 2.48
CA ARG A 268 -0.43 22.96 3.72
C ARG A 268 -0.96 24.38 3.96
N GLU A 269 -0.13 25.39 3.76
CA GLU A 269 -0.50 26.80 3.91
C GLU A 269 -1.59 27.20 2.90
N ALA A 270 -1.42 26.83 1.62
CA ALA A 270 -2.41 27.07 0.58
C ALA A 270 -3.76 26.39 0.90
N ASN A 271 -3.73 25.14 1.36
CA ASN A 271 -4.95 24.41 1.72
C ASN A 271 -5.65 25.03 2.95
N GLN A 272 -4.89 25.46 3.95
CA GLN A 272 -5.45 26.17 5.10
C GLN A 272 -6.10 27.50 4.70
N SER A 273 -5.48 28.24 3.76
CA SER A 273 -6.06 29.47 3.22
C SER A 273 -7.38 29.19 2.48
N LEU A 274 -7.40 28.16 1.63
CA LEU A 274 -8.60 27.77 0.87
C LEU A 274 -9.74 27.32 1.79
N ILE A 275 -9.45 26.54 2.83
CA ILE A 275 -10.45 26.14 3.84
C ILE A 275 -11.03 27.35 4.56
N LYS A 276 -10.20 28.34 4.90
CA LYS A 276 -10.68 29.60 5.51
C LYS A 276 -11.60 30.35 4.56
N GLN A 277 -11.20 30.54 3.30
CA GLN A 277 -12.00 31.20 2.27
C GLN A 277 -13.36 30.51 2.10
N PHE A 278 -13.36 29.18 1.97
CA PHE A 278 -14.59 28.39 1.84
C PHE A 278 -15.55 28.57 3.03
N HIS A 279 -15.03 28.59 4.25
CA HIS A 279 -15.86 28.83 5.43
C HIS A 279 -16.43 30.25 5.48
N ASP A 280 -15.70 31.24 5.00
CA ASP A 280 -16.18 32.62 4.97
C ASP A 280 -17.23 32.82 3.87
N GLU A 281 -17.05 32.22 2.69
CA GLU A 281 -18.06 32.17 1.63
C GLU A 281 -19.34 31.47 2.13
N GLN A 282 -19.21 30.33 2.80
CA GLN A 282 -20.36 29.62 3.37
C GLN A 282 -21.15 30.47 4.39
N LYS A 283 -20.47 31.32 5.17
CA LYS A 283 -21.16 32.26 6.08
C LYS A 283 -21.92 33.32 5.29
N ILE A 284 -21.31 33.87 4.24
CA ILE A 284 -21.94 34.87 3.37
C ILE A 284 -23.19 34.27 2.72
N ASP A 285 -23.09 33.08 2.13
CA ASP A 285 -24.21 32.39 1.49
C ASP A 285 -25.35 32.12 2.48
N LYS A 286 -25.02 31.71 3.71
CA LYS A 286 -26.02 31.49 4.76
C LYS A 286 -26.76 32.79 5.12
N ILE A 287 -26.05 33.91 5.19
CA ILE A 287 -26.66 35.23 5.45
C ILE A 287 -27.55 35.64 4.28
N GLN A 288 -27.07 35.49 3.04
CA GLN A 288 -27.84 35.82 1.84
C GLN A 288 -29.10 34.98 1.73
N LEU A 289 -29.01 33.67 1.97
CA LEU A 289 -30.16 32.76 1.94
C LEU A 289 -31.20 33.12 3.02
N ASN A 290 -30.75 33.46 4.23
CA ASN A 290 -31.65 33.93 5.29
C ASN A 290 -32.38 35.21 4.87
N THR A 291 -31.67 36.19 4.32
CA THR A 291 -32.23 37.46 3.84
C THR A 291 -33.22 37.23 2.70
N LEU A 292 -32.89 36.37 1.73
CA LEU A 292 -33.81 36.03 0.65
C LEU A 292 -35.07 35.34 1.18
N THR A 293 -34.90 34.41 2.13
CA THR A 293 -36.00 33.67 2.75
C THR A 293 -36.92 34.60 3.55
N THR A 294 -36.38 35.59 4.27
CA THR A 294 -37.20 36.57 5.00
C THR A 294 -37.99 37.45 4.04
N HIS A 295 -37.37 37.99 2.99
CA HIS A 295 -38.06 38.79 1.98
C HIS A 295 -39.14 37.99 1.25
N TYR A 296 -38.85 36.75 0.85
CA TYR A 296 -39.83 35.88 0.20
C TYR A 296 -41.03 35.58 1.11
N ASN A 297 -40.79 35.30 2.39
CA ASN A 297 -41.86 35.07 3.36
C ASN A 297 -42.70 36.32 3.63
N LEU A 298 -42.11 37.52 3.58
CA LEU A 298 -42.85 38.78 3.68
C LEU A 298 -43.76 38.96 2.45
N ALA A 299 -43.20 38.81 1.24
CA ALA A 299 -43.98 38.90 0.00
C ALA A 299 -45.13 37.89 -0.04
N ILE A 300 -44.91 36.64 0.42
CA ILE A 300 -45.97 35.64 0.54
C ILE A 300 -47.07 36.11 1.49
N ARG A 301 -46.73 36.66 2.67
CA ARG A 301 -47.73 37.16 3.62
C ARG A 301 -48.56 38.28 3.03
N ASP A 302 -47.92 39.20 2.31
CA ASP A 302 -48.60 40.32 1.66
C ASP A 302 -49.55 39.82 0.58
N LEU A 303 -49.10 38.90 -0.28
CA LEU A 303 -49.95 38.25 -1.29
C LEU A 303 -51.11 37.47 -0.66
N GLN A 304 -50.86 36.75 0.45
CA GLN A 304 -51.92 36.06 1.18
C GLN A 304 -52.94 37.04 1.78
N CYS A 305 -52.50 38.20 2.27
CA CYS A 305 -53.38 39.25 2.77
C CYS A 305 -54.26 39.82 1.64
N LEU A 306 -53.67 40.12 0.49
CA LEU A 306 -54.39 40.56 -0.72
C LEU A 306 -55.41 39.51 -1.17
N VAL A 307 -55.04 38.23 -1.19
CA VAL A 307 -55.97 37.14 -1.53
C VAL A 307 -57.12 37.05 -0.52
N LYS A 308 -56.88 37.24 0.78
CA LYS A 308 -57.94 37.28 1.80
C LYS A 308 -58.89 38.47 1.57
N GLN A 309 -58.36 39.65 1.29
CA GLN A 309 -59.17 40.84 0.96
C GLN A 309 -60.01 40.63 -0.30
N ALA A 310 -59.40 40.10 -1.37
CA ALA A 310 -60.11 39.78 -2.61
C ALA A 310 -61.23 38.75 -2.38
N ARG A 311 -60.97 37.71 -1.58
CA ARG A 311 -62.00 36.73 -1.18
C ARG A 311 -63.15 37.37 -0.39
N ALA A 312 -62.85 38.29 0.54
CA ALA A 312 -63.86 39.01 1.31
C ALA A 312 -64.73 39.89 0.40
N ILE A 313 -64.12 40.64 -0.53
CA ILE A 313 -64.83 41.44 -1.53
C ILE A 313 -65.72 40.54 -2.40
N LEU A 314 -65.19 39.44 -2.94
CA LEU A 314 -65.97 38.49 -3.73
C LEU A 314 -67.14 37.88 -2.92
N PHE A 315 -66.94 37.61 -1.64
CA PHE A 315 -68.00 37.13 -0.76
C PHE A 315 -69.10 38.17 -0.57
N LEU A 316 -68.75 39.44 -0.32
CA LEU A 316 -69.70 40.54 -0.23
C LEU A 316 -70.45 40.74 -1.56
N ILE A 317 -69.76 40.75 -2.69
CA ILE A 317 -70.37 40.83 -4.03
C ILE A 317 -71.38 39.70 -4.21
N ARG A 318 -71.03 38.45 -3.86
CA ARG A 318 -71.95 37.31 -3.95
C ARG A 318 -73.18 37.46 -3.05
N LYS A 319 -73.02 38.02 -1.84
CA LYS A 319 -74.13 38.31 -0.92
C LYS A 319 -75.03 39.43 -1.46
N CYS A 320 -74.47 40.54 -1.89
CA CYS A 320 -75.20 41.67 -2.48
C CYS A 320 -75.94 41.27 -3.77
N ARG A 321 -75.33 40.43 -4.62
CA ARG A 321 -75.94 39.92 -5.86
C ARG A 321 -77.23 39.11 -5.62
N LYS A 322 -77.47 38.59 -4.42
CA LYS A 322 -78.73 37.92 -4.08
C LYS A 322 -79.93 38.87 -4.06
N PHE A 323 -79.72 40.12 -3.64
CA PHE A 323 -80.78 41.14 -3.50
C PHE A 323 -80.98 41.99 -4.76
N GLN A 324 -80.18 41.77 -5.80
CA GLN A 324 -80.33 42.45 -7.09
C GLN A 324 -81.50 41.88 -7.90
N ILE A 325 -82.25 42.78 -8.53
CA ILE A 325 -83.38 42.47 -9.40
C ILE A 325 -82.84 41.85 -10.71
N GLN A 326 -83.65 41.02 -11.40
CA GLN A 326 -83.22 40.37 -12.65
C GLN A 326 -82.81 41.38 -13.73
N SER A 327 -83.50 42.52 -13.83
CA SER A 327 -83.16 43.62 -14.75
C SER A 327 -81.74 44.15 -14.51
N GLU A 328 -81.31 44.27 -13.24
CA GLU A 328 -79.97 44.75 -12.88
C GLU A 328 -78.86 43.71 -13.11
N LYS A 329 -79.21 42.42 -13.03
CA LYS A 329 -78.25 41.31 -13.26
C LYS A 329 -77.84 41.15 -14.72
N ILE A 330 -78.70 41.58 -15.64
CA ILE A 330 -78.53 41.43 -17.10
C ILE A 330 -77.97 42.70 -17.74
N LEU A 331 -77.89 43.83 -17.01
CA LEU A 331 -77.30 45.07 -17.52
C LEU A 331 -75.86 44.83 -17.98
N PRO A 332 -75.57 45.06 -19.28
CA PRO A 332 -74.21 44.99 -19.80
C PRO A 332 -73.31 45.90 -18.98
N ILE A 333 -72.10 45.42 -18.67
CA ILE A 333 -71.05 46.31 -18.20
C ILE A 333 -70.85 47.31 -19.34
N ARG A 334 -71.09 48.60 -19.09
CA ARG A 334 -70.88 49.63 -20.09
C ARG A 334 -69.38 49.61 -20.42
N ASP A 335 -69.03 49.11 -21.61
CA ASP A 335 -67.67 49.10 -22.13
C ASP A 335 -67.23 50.54 -22.43
N GLY A 336 -66.91 51.28 -21.37
CA GLY A 336 -66.16 52.52 -21.46
C GLY A 336 -64.69 52.18 -21.47
N HIS A 337 -64.00 52.54 -22.56
CA HIS A 337 -62.57 52.39 -22.79
C HIS A 337 -61.73 52.47 -21.50
N ILE A 338 -61.07 51.36 -21.17
CA ILE A 338 -60.18 51.20 -20.02
C ILE A 338 -58.84 51.88 -20.35
N ASN A 339 -58.80 53.21 -20.34
CA ASN A 339 -57.55 53.98 -20.37
C ASN A 339 -57.58 55.00 -19.22
N GLY A 340 -57.29 54.53 -18.01
CA GLY A 340 -57.13 55.37 -16.81
C GLY A 340 -57.66 54.69 -15.55
N GLU A 341 -56.80 54.53 -14.55
CA GLU A 341 -57.16 53.93 -13.24
C GLU A 341 -58.30 54.68 -12.52
N SER A 342 -58.59 55.92 -12.91
CA SER A 342 -59.58 56.78 -12.25
C SER A 342 -61.04 56.41 -12.54
N ASN A 343 -61.36 55.65 -13.59
CA ASN A 343 -62.76 55.38 -14.02
C ASN A 343 -63.26 53.95 -13.73
N ARG A 344 -62.52 53.15 -12.94
CA ARG A 344 -62.85 51.72 -12.73
C ARG A 344 -64.07 51.46 -11.83
N LEU A 345 -64.49 52.42 -11.01
CA LEU A 345 -65.60 52.26 -10.06
C LEU A 345 -66.89 52.98 -10.48
N ASP A 346 -66.90 53.68 -11.61
CA ASP A 346 -68.05 54.49 -12.04
C ASP A 346 -69.30 53.65 -12.27
N VAL A 347 -69.12 52.47 -12.86
CA VAL A 347 -70.21 51.50 -13.07
C VAL A 347 -70.75 50.97 -11.75
N PHE A 348 -69.89 50.80 -10.73
CA PHE A 348 -70.32 50.38 -9.40
C PHE A 348 -71.14 51.48 -8.73
N TRP A 349 -70.62 52.71 -8.69
CA TRP A 349 -71.32 53.85 -8.06
C TRP A 349 -72.63 54.20 -8.77
N TYR A 350 -72.69 54.08 -10.10
CA TYR A 350 -73.94 54.24 -10.85
C TYR A 350 -75.00 53.21 -10.42
N ARG A 351 -74.62 51.93 -10.27
CA ARG A 351 -75.53 50.88 -9.77
C ARG A 351 -75.99 51.14 -8.34
N VAL A 352 -75.10 51.62 -7.46
CA VAL A 352 -75.46 52.02 -6.10
C VAL A 352 -76.46 53.19 -6.12
N GLY A 353 -76.25 54.18 -6.98
CA GLY A 353 -77.16 55.31 -7.17
C GLY A 353 -78.55 54.88 -7.63
N LEU A 354 -78.66 53.98 -8.60
CA LEU A 354 -79.94 53.42 -9.04
C LEU A 354 -80.68 52.68 -7.92
N ALA A 355 -79.97 51.83 -7.16
CA ALA A 355 -80.56 51.15 -6.00
C ALA A 355 -81.07 52.14 -4.94
N GLN A 356 -80.36 53.25 -4.73
CA GLN A 356 -80.78 54.30 -3.81
C GLN A 356 -82.06 55.01 -4.29
N VAL A 357 -82.19 55.28 -5.59
CA VAL A 357 -83.41 55.86 -6.17
C VAL A 357 -84.59 54.89 -6.00
N LEU A 358 -84.43 53.62 -6.39
CA LEU A 358 -85.47 52.60 -6.24
C LEU A 358 -85.91 52.41 -4.79
N THR A 359 -84.98 52.40 -3.85
CA THR A 359 -85.31 52.29 -2.41
C THR A 359 -86.04 53.52 -1.89
N ASN A 360 -85.71 54.72 -2.37
CA ASN A 360 -86.44 55.94 -2.03
C ASN A 360 -87.85 55.97 -2.62
N ASP A 361 -88.04 55.43 -3.83
CA ASP A 361 -89.37 55.29 -4.45
C ASP A 361 -90.24 54.29 -3.68
N LEU A 362 -89.70 53.11 -3.37
CA LEU A 362 -90.40 52.11 -2.53
C LEU A 362 -90.75 52.64 -1.14
N LYS A 363 -89.89 53.49 -0.54
CA LYS A 363 -90.20 54.16 0.73
C LYS A 363 -91.37 55.14 0.59
N ARG A 364 -91.39 55.95 -0.46
CA ARG A 364 -92.51 56.85 -0.76
C ARG A 364 -93.81 56.09 -0.97
N ASP A 365 -93.78 55.02 -1.77
CA ASP A 365 -94.94 54.16 -2.02
C ASP A 365 -95.43 53.46 -0.74
N ARG A 366 -94.49 53.03 0.11
CA ARG A 366 -94.85 52.48 1.43
C ARG A 366 -95.54 53.53 2.30
N GLU A 367 -95.02 54.76 2.37
CA GLU A 367 -95.62 55.84 3.16
C GLU A 367 -97.02 56.22 2.65
N THR A 368 -97.25 56.21 1.34
CA THR A 368 -98.59 56.46 0.77
C THR A 368 -99.54 55.31 1.09
N LEU A 369 -99.10 54.06 0.94
CA LEU A 369 -99.89 52.88 1.32
C LEU A 369 -100.18 52.82 2.82
N GLU A 370 -99.24 53.22 3.68
CA GLU A 370 -99.47 53.32 5.14
C GLU A 370 -100.53 54.38 5.43
N LYS A 371 -100.46 55.56 4.79
CA LYS A 371 -101.49 56.61 4.91
C LYS A 371 -102.85 56.14 4.40
N GLU A 372 -102.91 55.42 3.29
CA GLU A 372 -104.14 54.85 2.75
C GLU A 372 -104.71 53.75 3.66
N ARG A 373 -103.87 52.84 4.15
CA ARG A 373 -104.25 51.84 5.15
C ARG A 373 -104.82 52.51 6.39
N ASP A 374 -104.17 53.54 6.90
CA ASP A 374 -104.63 54.25 8.09
C ASP A 374 -105.97 54.97 7.83
N ARG A 375 -106.16 55.54 6.63
CA ARG A 375 -107.46 56.09 6.19
C ARG A 375 -108.53 55.02 6.10
N LEU A 376 -108.25 53.88 5.45
CA LEU A 376 -109.17 52.75 5.34
C LEU A 376 -109.51 52.17 6.70
N HIS A 377 -108.53 52.07 7.59
CA HIS A 377 -108.73 51.60 8.95
C HIS A 377 -109.61 52.58 9.74
N LYS A 378 -109.42 53.90 9.56
CA LYS A 378 -110.28 54.94 10.13
C LYS A 378 -111.71 54.88 9.57
N CYS A 379 -111.88 54.67 8.26
CA CYS A 379 -113.19 54.49 7.62
C CYS A 379 -113.90 53.23 8.11
N LEU A 380 -113.19 52.10 8.25
CA LEU A 380 -113.72 50.86 8.82
C LEU A 380 -114.14 51.06 10.28
N LYS A 381 -113.31 51.77 11.07
CA LYS A 381 -113.63 52.10 12.47
C LYS A 381 -114.89 52.97 12.58
N CYS A 382 -115.08 53.95 11.68
CA CYS A 382 -116.30 54.76 11.61
C CYS A 382 -117.54 53.95 11.16
N ARG A 383 -117.36 52.92 10.33
CA ARG A 383 -118.46 52.06 9.88
C ARG A 383 -118.91 51.06 10.94
N ILE A 384 -117.98 50.57 11.77
CA ILE A 384 -118.26 49.64 12.88
C ILE A 384 -118.91 50.34 14.09
N ILE A 385 -118.76 51.66 14.24
CA ILE A 385 -119.40 52.45 15.33
C ILE A 385 -120.84 52.86 14.99
N ASN A 386 -121.25 52.77 13.72
CA ASN A 386 -122.61 53.11 13.24
C ASN A 386 -123.47 51.87 12.90
N THR A 387 -123.09 50.71 13.43
CA THR A 387 -123.87 49.46 13.50
C THR A 387 -123.86 48.98 14.93
#